data_AF-A0A6N7QXN2-F1
#
_entry.id   AF-A0A6N7QXN2-F1
#
_cell.length_a   1.000
_cell.length_b   1.000
_cell.length_c   1.000
_cell.angle_alpha   90.00
_cell.angle_beta   90.00
_cell.angle_gamma   90.00
#
_symmetry.space_group_name_H-M   'P 1'
#
loop_
_entity.id
_entity.type
_entity.pdbx_description
1 polymer ?
#
loop_
_entity_poly.entity_id
_entity_poly.type
_entity_poly.pdbx_seq_one_letter_code
_entity_poly.pdbx_strand_id
1 'polypeptide(L)'
;MSYVIASLNVGKPTVHHLDGQEIKTGFKKTPTHHPNYLTVIGFEDDGQADLKNHGGEEKALLMYPSSHYQYWEEKYQRSFSYPAFGENITINGLTEQDLYIGDIFQLGEAEIQVSQPRQPCYKIAKVHGIPDMPAVVTKTGYSGYYFRVLKEGVVKPTDRLIKVKEDPQKVTPVDIFDCLFHDRKNKERMERYLQLDALAANVKRSLTKRIEKLG
;
A
#
# COMPACT_ATOMS: atom_id res chain seq x y z
N MET A 1 15.06 -8.28 -11.11
CA MET A 1 13.74 -8.67 -11.69
C MET A 1 12.98 -7.41 -12.10
N SER A 2 12.09 -7.48 -13.11
CA SER A 2 11.36 -6.31 -13.59
C SER A 2 9.88 -6.60 -13.85
N TYR A 3 9.00 -5.72 -13.39
CA TYR A 3 7.55 -5.87 -13.35
C TYR A 3 6.84 -4.79 -14.18
N VAL A 4 5.69 -5.15 -14.76
CA VAL A 4 4.89 -4.25 -15.60
C VAL A 4 3.90 -3.47 -14.74
N ILE A 5 3.87 -2.15 -14.91
CA ILE A 5 2.81 -1.29 -14.36
C ILE A 5 1.56 -1.47 -15.23
N ALA A 6 0.47 -1.94 -14.63
CA ALA A 6 -0.82 -2.06 -15.31
C ALA A 6 -1.55 -0.71 -15.36
N SER A 7 -1.41 0.10 -14.31
CA SER A 7 -1.95 1.45 -14.26
C SER A 7 -1.14 2.32 -13.31
N LEU A 8 -0.83 3.54 -13.75
CA LEU A 8 -0.35 4.63 -12.90
C LEU A 8 -1.54 5.53 -12.60
N ASN A 9 -1.75 5.86 -11.33
CA ASN A 9 -2.96 6.53 -10.87
C ASN A 9 -2.65 7.65 -9.88
N VAL A 10 -3.31 8.79 -10.10
CA VAL A 10 -3.21 9.98 -9.25
C VAL A 10 -4.60 10.57 -9.03
N GLY A 11 -4.78 11.33 -7.95
CA GLY A 11 -6.04 12.02 -7.68
C GLY A 11 -5.93 13.02 -6.55
N LYS A 12 -6.44 14.23 -6.77
CA LYS A 12 -6.55 15.22 -5.68
C LYS A 12 -7.76 14.88 -4.79
N PRO A 13 -7.68 15.11 -3.46
CA PRO A 13 -8.76 14.86 -2.54
C PRO A 13 -10.02 15.58 -2.98
N THR A 14 -11.05 14.79 -3.25
CA THR A 14 -12.38 15.32 -3.56
C THR A 14 -13.31 15.00 -2.40
N VAL A 15 -14.32 15.85 -2.26
CA VAL A 15 -15.38 15.66 -1.29
C VAL A 15 -16.39 14.70 -1.89
N HIS A 16 -16.68 13.61 -1.18
CA HIS A 16 -17.69 12.64 -1.57
C HIS A 16 -18.79 12.57 -0.54
N HIS A 17 -20.04 12.50 -1.01
CA HIS A 17 -21.20 12.23 -0.18
C HIS A 17 -21.48 10.73 -0.21
N LEU A 18 -21.03 10.01 0.82
CA LEU A 18 -21.18 8.55 0.95
C LEU A 18 -22.03 8.26 2.18
N ASP A 19 -23.15 7.56 1.99
CA ASP A 19 -24.12 7.22 3.05
C ASP A 19 -24.59 8.44 3.87
N GLY A 20 -24.83 9.57 3.19
CA GLY A 20 -25.25 10.83 3.82
C GLY A 20 -24.15 11.55 4.61
N GLN A 21 -22.90 11.08 4.55
CA GLN A 21 -21.74 11.71 5.19
C GLN A 21 -20.81 12.32 4.16
N GLU A 22 -20.30 13.51 4.47
CA GLU A 22 -19.24 14.15 3.70
C GLU A 22 -17.88 13.54 4.06
N ILE A 23 -17.17 13.00 3.06
CA ILE A 23 -15.85 12.40 3.21
C ILE A 23 -14.90 13.02 2.20
N LYS A 24 -13.93 13.80 2.69
CA LYS A 24 -12.80 14.28 1.89
C LYS A 24 -11.72 13.19 1.82
N THR A 25 -11.44 12.65 0.64
CA THR A 25 -10.43 11.60 0.50
C THR A 25 -9.75 11.60 -0.87
N GLY A 26 -8.46 11.29 -0.91
CA GLY A 26 -7.71 10.96 -2.15
C GLY A 26 -7.77 9.47 -2.51
N PHE A 27 -8.73 8.71 -1.94
CA PHE A 27 -8.90 7.30 -2.25
C PHE A 27 -9.33 7.09 -3.70
N LYS A 28 -10.23 7.94 -4.20
CA LYS A 28 -10.64 7.89 -5.61
C LYS A 28 -9.60 8.61 -6.46
N LYS A 29 -8.78 7.81 -7.13
CA LYS A 29 -7.80 8.24 -8.14
C LYS A 29 -8.29 7.85 -9.53
N THR A 30 -7.66 8.41 -10.54
CA THR A 30 -7.90 8.06 -11.94
C THR A 30 -6.59 7.63 -12.60
N PRO A 31 -6.62 6.69 -13.57
CA PRO A 31 -5.46 6.41 -14.39
C PRO A 31 -4.95 7.68 -15.07
N THR A 32 -3.63 7.83 -15.13
CA THR A 32 -2.97 8.90 -15.87
C THR A 32 -2.16 8.34 -17.04
N HIS A 33 -2.07 9.13 -18.10
CA HIS A 33 -1.37 8.80 -19.35
C HIS A 33 -0.18 9.72 -19.62
N HIS A 34 0.17 10.60 -18.67
CA HIS A 34 1.31 11.51 -18.76
C HIS A 34 2.33 11.23 -17.65
N PRO A 35 3.60 11.66 -17.81
CA PRO A 35 4.60 11.58 -16.76
C PRO A 35 4.18 12.36 -15.51
N ASN A 36 4.45 11.82 -14.32
CA ASN A 36 4.15 12.42 -13.03
C ASN A 36 5.42 12.50 -12.18
N TYR A 37 5.65 13.62 -11.51
CA TYR A 37 6.81 13.78 -10.62
C TYR A 37 6.50 13.18 -9.24
N LEU A 38 7.34 12.25 -8.78
CA LEU A 38 7.23 11.58 -7.49
C LEU A 38 8.13 12.28 -6.48
N THR A 39 7.50 12.91 -5.49
CA THR A 39 8.19 13.57 -4.36
C THR A 39 8.35 12.62 -3.18
N VAL A 40 9.10 13.05 -2.15
CA VAL A 40 9.27 12.31 -0.89
C VAL A 40 7.96 11.93 -0.19
N ILE A 41 6.87 12.66 -0.44
CA ILE A 41 5.55 12.42 0.19
C ILE A 41 4.49 11.86 -0.76
N GLY A 42 4.81 11.68 -2.05
CA GLY A 42 3.89 11.16 -3.07
C GLY A 42 3.95 11.90 -4.40
N PHE A 43 3.10 11.51 -5.36
CA PHE A 43 3.01 12.20 -6.65
C PHE A 43 2.46 13.62 -6.49
N GLU A 44 2.99 14.60 -7.23
CA GLU A 44 2.51 16.00 -7.15
C GLU A 44 1.02 16.14 -7.49
N ASP A 45 0.53 15.31 -8.42
CA ASP A 45 -0.88 15.28 -8.81
C ASP A 45 -1.74 14.35 -7.94
N ASP A 46 -1.15 13.69 -6.95
CA ASP A 46 -1.86 12.90 -5.94
C ASP A 46 -1.91 13.65 -4.61
N GLY A 47 -3.08 14.17 -4.27
CA GLY A 47 -3.20 14.87 -2.98
C GLY A 47 -3.56 13.88 -1.86
N GLN A 48 -2.87 14.02 -0.73
CA GLN A 48 -3.15 13.25 0.47
C GLN A 48 -4.01 14.09 1.44
N ALA A 49 -5.28 13.71 1.60
CA ALA A 49 -6.22 14.44 2.46
C ALA A 49 -5.88 14.38 3.96
N ASP A 50 -5.12 13.35 4.36
CA ASP A 50 -4.74 13.07 5.75
C ASP A 50 -3.31 12.51 5.79
N LEU A 51 -2.34 13.41 5.90
CA LEU A 51 -0.93 13.08 6.00
C LEU A 51 -0.58 12.33 7.30
N LYS A 52 -1.41 12.42 8.36
CA LYS A 52 -1.11 11.75 9.64
C LYS A 52 -1.41 10.25 9.59
N ASN A 53 -2.50 9.86 8.93
CA ASN A 53 -2.95 8.46 8.94
C ASN A 53 -2.79 7.75 7.58
N HIS A 54 -2.87 8.48 6.48
CA HIS A 54 -3.01 7.93 5.13
C HIS A 54 -1.96 8.44 4.14
N GLY A 55 -0.88 9.03 4.65
CA GLY A 55 0.13 9.67 3.85
C GLY A 55 1.45 9.85 4.59
N GLY A 56 2.27 10.77 4.10
CA GLY A 56 3.61 11.04 4.59
C GLY A 56 4.66 10.10 3.98
N GLU A 57 5.93 10.36 4.32
CA GLU A 57 7.11 9.72 3.70
C GLU A 57 7.03 8.18 3.72
N GLU A 58 6.55 7.61 4.82
CA GLU A 58 6.41 6.17 5.02
C GLU A 58 5.29 5.50 4.20
N LYS A 59 4.45 6.31 3.53
CA LYS A 59 3.28 5.90 2.75
C LYS A 59 3.16 6.73 1.46
N ALA A 60 4.28 7.20 0.93
CA ALA A 60 4.31 8.08 -0.24
C ALA A 60 3.64 7.44 -1.46
N LEU A 61 3.79 6.12 -1.62
CA LEU A 61 3.28 5.38 -2.76
C LEU A 61 2.61 4.08 -2.33
N LEU A 62 1.37 3.86 -2.73
CA LEU A 62 0.66 2.61 -2.55
C LEU A 62 0.69 1.77 -3.82
N MET A 63 1.14 0.53 -3.71
CA MET A 63 1.02 -0.49 -4.77
C MET A 63 -0.03 -1.53 -4.43
N TYR A 64 -0.77 -1.97 -5.45
CA TYR A 64 -1.74 -3.06 -5.34
C TYR A 64 -1.58 -4.07 -6.48
N PRO A 65 -1.48 -5.38 -6.19
CA PRO A 65 -1.35 -6.40 -7.22
C PRO A 65 -2.62 -6.49 -8.09
N SER A 66 -2.46 -6.48 -9.41
CA SER A 66 -3.57 -6.64 -10.36
C SER A 66 -4.25 -8.00 -10.25
N SER A 67 -3.50 -9.04 -9.88
CA SER A 67 -4.01 -10.41 -9.69
C SER A 67 -5.10 -10.49 -8.62
N HIS A 68 -5.11 -9.58 -7.65
CA HIS A 68 -6.12 -9.59 -6.58
C HIS A 68 -7.49 -9.12 -7.07
N TYR A 69 -7.55 -8.35 -8.15
CA TYR A 69 -8.82 -7.88 -8.70
C TYR A 69 -9.74 -9.03 -9.08
N GLN A 70 -9.22 -10.09 -9.70
CA GLN A 70 -10.00 -11.28 -10.05
C GLN A 70 -10.70 -11.88 -8.82
N TYR A 71 -9.97 -12.03 -7.70
CA TYR A 71 -10.55 -12.53 -6.45
C TYR A 71 -11.71 -11.65 -5.96
N TRP A 72 -11.57 -10.32 -6.04
CA TRP A 72 -12.62 -9.41 -5.61
C TRP A 72 -13.84 -9.44 -6.52
N GLU A 73 -13.63 -9.55 -7.83
CA GLU A 73 -14.71 -9.66 -8.80
C GLU A 73 -15.50 -10.95 -8.62
N GLU A 74 -14.81 -12.08 -8.44
CA GLU A 74 -15.43 -13.38 -8.14
C GLU A 74 -16.16 -13.35 -6.79
N LYS A 75 -15.56 -12.75 -5.76
CA LYS A 75 -16.17 -12.74 -4.43
C LYS A 75 -17.43 -11.89 -4.34
N TYR A 76 -17.47 -10.75 -5.02
CA TYR A 76 -18.58 -9.80 -4.95
C TYR A 76 -19.47 -9.80 -6.18
N GLN A 77 -19.19 -10.65 -7.17
CA GLN A 77 -19.97 -10.81 -8.39
C GLN A 77 -20.18 -9.46 -9.11
N ARG A 78 -19.14 -8.63 -9.16
CA ARG A 78 -19.14 -7.30 -9.78
C ARG A 78 -17.75 -6.94 -10.29
N SER A 79 -17.68 -6.11 -11.32
CA SER A 79 -16.40 -5.62 -11.83
C SER A 79 -15.77 -4.56 -10.93
N PHE A 80 -14.43 -4.54 -10.89
CA PHE A 80 -13.63 -3.51 -10.24
C PHE A 80 -12.59 -2.97 -11.24
N SER A 81 -12.71 -1.68 -11.59
CA SER A 81 -11.72 -1.03 -12.46
C SER A 81 -10.54 -0.47 -11.67
N TYR A 82 -9.39 -0.34 -12.31
CA TYR A 82 -8.24 0.32 -11.69
C TYR A 82 -8.50 1.82 -11.50
N PRO A 83 -8.09 2.43 -10.37
CA PRO A 83 -7.58 1.84 -9.12
C PRO A 83 -8.67 1.69 -8.04
N ALA A 84 -9.39 0.57 -8.03
CA ALA A 84 -10.49 0.34 -7.08
C ALA A 84 -10.02 0.34 -5.61
N PHE A 85 -8.76 0.06 -5.33
CA PHE A 85 -8.25 -0.02 -3.96
C PHE A 85 -7.56 1.28 -3.52
N GLY A 86 -7.58 2.32 -4.36
CA GLY A 86 -7.01 3.64 -4.07
C GLY A 86 -5.49 3.70 -4.20
N GLU A 87 -4.91 2.70 -4.86
CA GLU A 87 -3.49 2.59 -5.14
C GLU A 87 -3.00 3.62 -6.16
N ASN A 88 -1.73 4.00 -6.02
CA ASN A 88 -1.04 4.80 -7.01
C ASN A 88 -0.58 3.94 -8.18
N ILE A 89 -0.17 2.70 -7.91
CA ILE A 89 0.33 1.80 -8.95
C ILE A 89 -0.38 0.46 -8.83
N THR A 90 -1.05 0.07 -9.91
CA THR A 90 -1.55 -1.29 -10.09
C THR A 90 -0.44 -2.07 -10.79
N ILE A 91 0.08 -3.13 -10.15
CA ILE A 91 1.29 -3.84 -10.59
C ILE A 91 0.99 -5.29 -10.99
N ASN A 92 1.60 -5.76 -12.09
CA ASN A 92 1.49 -7.13 -12.55
C ASN A 92 2.61 -8.02 -11.97
N GLY A 93 2.23 -9.19 -11.45
CA GLY A 93 3.18 -10.25 -11.09
C GLY A 93 4.05 -9.96 -9.86
N LEU A 94 3.64 -9.04 -9.00
CA LEU A 94 4.33 -8.72 -7.74
C LEU A 94 3.31 -8.62 -6.61
N THR A 95 3.19 -9.67 -5.81
CA THR A 95 2.28 -9.75 -4.65
C THR A 95 3.00 -9.49 -3.34
N GLU A 96 2.26 -9.39 -2.24
CA GLU A 96 2.77 -9.22 -0.88
C GLU A 96 3.79 -10.29 -0.47
N GLN A 97 3.86 -11.43 -1.16
CA GLN A 97 4.78 -12.54 -0.86
C GLN A 97 6.10 -12.46 -1.65
N ASP A 98 6.16 -11.62 -2.67
CA ASP A 98 7.25 -11.61 -3.67
C ASP A 98 8.32 -10.52 -3.43
N LEU A 99 8.14 -9.74 -2.35
CA LEU A 99 9.02 -8.66 -1.93
C LEU A 99 9.17 -8.62 -0.41
N TYR A 100 10.21 -7.94 0.03
CA TYR A 100 10.54 -7.82 1.45
C TYR A 100 10.52 -6.35 1.90
N ILE A 101 10.18 -6.13 3.17
CA ILE A 101 10.36 -4.85 3.84
C ILE A 101 11.83 -4.46 3.71
N GLY A 102 12.10 -3.29 3.13
CA GLY A 102 13.46 -2.83 2.84
C GLY A 102 13.97 -3.07 1.43
N ASP A 103 13.28 -3.89 0.61
CA ASP A 103 13.61 -4.01 -0.82
C ASP A 103 13.56 -2.63 -1.47
N ILE A 104 14.55 -2.36 -2.34
CA ILE A 104 14.65 -1.12 -3.09
C ILE A 104 14.37 -1.41 -4.56
N PHE A 105 13.55 -0.55 -5.16
CA PHE A 105 13.19 -0.61 -6.56
C PHE A 105 13.44 0.72 -7.25
N GLN A 106 13.84 0.64 -8.52
CA GLN A 106 13.81 1.76 -9.44
C GLN A 106 12.43 1.82 -10.10
N LEU A 107 11.87 3.03 -10.16
CA LEU A 107 10.61 3.35 -10.81
C LEU A 107 10.80 4.63 -11.61
N GLY A 108 11.00 4.51 -12.92
CA GLY A 108 11.40 5.64 -13.76
C GLY A 108 12.74 6.22 -13.29
N GLU A 109 12.76 7.52 -12.99
CA GLU A 109 13.92 8.23 -12.44
C GLU A 109 14.04 8.14 -10.90
N ALA A 110 12.97 7.69 -10.24
CA ALA A 110 12.86 7.60 -8.80
C ALA A 110 13.41 6.28 -8.25
N GLU A 111 13.81 6.31 -6.99
CA GLU A 111 14.15 5.13 -6.19
C GLU A 111 13.23 5.05 -4.98
N ILE A 112 12.61 3.89 -4.78
CA ILE A 112 11.59 3.66 -3.76
C ILE A 112 11.91 2.42 -2.95
N GLN A 113 11.52 2.42 -1.68
CA GLN A 113 11.78 1.31 -0.75
C GLN A 113 10.50 0.84 -0.07
N VAL A 114 10.30 -0.48 0.00
CA VAL A 114 9.16 -1.09 0.68
C VAL A 114 9.20 -0.73 2.17
N SER A 115 8.12 -0.13 2.68
CA SER A 115 8.08 0.40 4.05
C SER A 115 7.17 -0.40 4.99
N GLN A 116 6.01 -0.84 4.53
CA GLN A 116 4.98 -1.52 5.33
C GLN A 116 3.88 -2.15 4.46
N PRO A 117 3.16 -3.17 4.95
CA PRO A 117 1.88 -3.56 4.35
C PRO A 117 0.84 -2.44 4.52
N ARG A 118 -0.14 -2.40 3.63
CA ARG A 118 -1.29 -1.51 3.81
C ARG A 118 -2.20 -2.09 4.89
N GLN A 119 -2.58 -1.27 5.87
CA GLN A 119 -3.57 -1.69 6.86
C GLN A 119 -5.00 -1.51 6.31
N PRO A 120 -5.94 -2.43 6.60
CA PRO A 120 -7.34 -2.30 6.22
C PRO A 120 -7.95 -1.02 6.83
N CYS A 121 -8.78 -0.31 6.06
CA CYS A 121 -9.40 0.94 6.47
C CYS A 121 -10.86 0.97 6.05
N TYR A 122 -11.75 1.55 6.88
CA TYR A 122 -13.18 1.65 6.60
C TYR A 122 -13.52 2.36 5.27
N LYS A 123 -12.62 3.21 4.74
CA LYS A 123 -12.83 3.92 3.47
C LYS A 123 -13.06 2.97 2.30
N ILE A 124 -12.44 1.78 2.30
CA ILE A 124 -12.66 0.77 1.24
C ILE A 124 -14.12 0.30 1.21
N ALA A 125 -14.73 0.07 2.38
CA ALA A 125 -16.13 -0.32 2.49
C ALA A 125 -17.04 0.79 1.96
N LYS A 126 -16.81 2.03 2.42
CA LYS A 126 -17.64 3.18 2.06
C LYS A 126 -17.57 3.53 0.58
N VAL A 127 -16.38 3.46 -0.03
CA VAL A 127 -16.21 3.77 -1.46
C VAL A 127 -16.93 2.77 -2.35
N HIS A 128 -16.94 1.49 -1.96
CA HIS A 128 -17.56 0.42 -2.76
C HIS A 128 -19.01 0.11 -2.40
N GLY A 129 -19.49 0.59 -1.25
CA GLY A 129 -20.77 0.18 -0.68
C GLY A 129 -20.79 -1.27 -0.20
N ILE A 130 -19.64 -1.79 0.25
CA ILE A 130 -19.45 -3.20 0.64
C ILE A 130 -18.98 -3.28 2.09
N PRO A 131 -19.90 -3.44 3.07
CA PRO A 131 -19.57 -3.32 4.49
C PRO A 131 -18.53 -4.33 5.01
N ASP A 132 -18.51 -5.55 4.47
CA ASP A 132 -17.62 -6.62 4.94
C ASP A 132 -16.21 -6.57 4.32
N MET A 133 -15.98 -5.72 3.32
CA MET A 133 -14.72 -5.69 2.57
C MET A 133 -13.46 -5.50 3.44
N PRO A 134 -13.43 -4.63 4.47
CA PRO A 134 -12.29 -4.53 5.38
C PRO A 134 -11.99 -5.83 6.12
N ALA A 135 -13.03 -6.58 6.51
CA ALA A 135 -12.88 -7.87 7.17
C ALA A 135 -12.35 -8.93 6.20
N VAL A 136 -12.79 -8.89 4.94
CA VAL A 136 -12.27 -9.80 3.90
C VAL A 136 -10.82 -9.47 3.53
N VAL A 137 -10.43 -8.19 3.45
CA VAL A 137 -9.02 -7.78 3.27
C VAL A 137 -8.20 -8.30 4.43
N THR A 138 -8.72 -8.15 5.66
CA THR A 138 -8.08 -8.71 6.84
C THR A 138 -7.91 -10.22 6.71
N LYS A 139 -8.97 -10.96 6.36
CA LYS A 139 -8.93 -12.42 6.25
C LYS A 139 -7.93 -12.93 5.20
N THR A 140 -7.85 -12.25 4.06
CA THR A 140 -7.03 -12.69 2.91
C THR A 140 -5.59 -12.18 2.93
N GLY A 141 -5.35 -11.04 3.58
CA GLY A 141 -4.08 -10.32 3.49
C GLY A 141 -3.89 -9.52 2.19
N TYR A 142 -4.86 -9.55 1.26
CA TYR A 142 -4.82 -8.86 -0.05
C TYR A 142 -4.99 -7.35 0.12
N SER A 143 -3.96 -6.75 0.68
CA SER A 143 -3.97 -5.39 1.20
C SER A 143 -3.12 -4.45 0.34
N GLY A 144 -2.16 -4.97 -0.42
CA GLY A 144 -1.12 -4.17 -1.04
C GLY A 144 -0.10 -3.67 -0.01
N TYR A 145 0.81 -2.83 -0.47
CA TYR A 145 1.98 -2.43 0.30
C TYR A 145 2.41 -1.01 -0.07
N TYR A 146 3.03 -0.34 0.90
CA TYR A 146 3.52 1.01 0.75
C TYR A 146 5.01 1.05 0.48
N PHE A 147 5.41 2.10 -0.23
CA PHE A 147 6.79 2.50 -0.40
C PHE A 147 7.00 3.91 0.16
N ARG A 148 8.21 4.10 0.68
CA ARG A 148 8.83 5.43 0.84
C ARG A 148 9.68 5.76 -0.38
N VAL A 149 9.93 7.04 -0.61
CA VAL A 149 10.76 7.51 -1.72
C VAL A 149 12.15 7.85 -1.19
N LEU A 150 13.18 7.17 -1.70
CA LEU A 150 14.59 7.42 -1.37
C LEU A 150 15.20 8.48 -2.29
N LYS A 151 14.74 8.51 -3.55
CA LYS A 151 15.12 9.50 -4.56
C LYS A 151 13.89 9.89 -5.36
N GLU A 152 13.61 11.19 -5.39
CA GLU A 152 12.55 11.78 -6.21
C GLU A 152 12.86 11.67 -7.71
N GLY A 153 11.83 11.74 -8.55
CA GLY A 153 12.01 11.75 -9.99
C GLY A 153 10.72 11.58 -10.78
N VAL A 154 10.83 11.71 -12.11
CA VAL A 154 9.70 11.50 -13.02
C VAL A 154 9.40 10.01 -13.18
N VAL A 155 8.12 9.67 -13.12
CA VAL A 155 7.58 8.33 -13.41
C VAL A 155 6.58 8.42 -14.55
N LYS A 156 6.71 7.55 -15.55
CA LYS A 156 5.81 7.45 -16.69
C LYS A 156 4.95 6.19 -16.58
N PRO A 157 3.72 6.20 -17.12
CA PRO A 157 2.88 5.01 -17.18
C PRO A 157 3.52 3.81 -17.90
N THR A 158 4.44 4.08 -18.84
CA THR A 158 5.18 3.06 -19.60
C THR A 158 6.42 2.53 -18.89
N ASP A 159 6.80 3.11 -17.75
CA ASP A 159 7.96 2.65 -17.00
C ASP A 159 7.71 1.27 -16.40
N ARG A 160 8.81 0.61 -16.05
CA ARG A 160 8.78 -0.68 -15.35
C ARG A 160 9.27 -0.48 -13.93
N LEU A 161 8.78 -1.33 -13.03
CA LEU A 161 9.32 -1.43 -11.69
C LEU A 161 10.48 -2.43 -11.71
N ILE A 162 11.67 -2.02 -11.28
CA ILE A 162 12.88 -2.85 -11.36
C ILE A 162 13.45 -3.04 -9.95
N LYS A 163 13.55 -4.28 -9.46
CA LYS A 163 14.19 -4.56 -8.16
C LYS A 163 15.69 -4.29 -8.28
N VAL A 164 16.21 -3.33 -7.52
CA VAL A 164 17.64 -2.96 -7.51
C VAL A 164 18.38 -3.55 -6.32
N LYS A 165 17.70 -3.72 -5.18
CA LYS A 165 18.27 -4.32 -3.97
C LYS A 165 17.23 -5.15 -3.27
N GLU A 166 17.62 -6.35 -2.86
CA GLU A 166 16.84 -7.22 -1.98
C GLU A 166 17.30 -7.02 -0.53
N ASP A 167 16.34 -6.97 0.41
CA ASP A 167 16.64 -6.91 1.83
C ASP A 167 17.07 -8.30 2.37
N PRO A 168 18.20 -8.39 3.09
CA PRO A 168 18.73 -9.67 3.56
C PRO A 168 17.87 -10.33 4.66
N GLN A 169 17.00 -9.58 5.35
CA GLN A 169 16.17 -10.13 6.43
C GLN A 169 14.99 -10.95 5.88
N LYS A 170 14.64 -10.76 4.61
CA LYS A 170 13.59 -11.50 3.89
C LYS A 170 12.24 -11.56 4.61
N VAL A 171 11.87 -10.46 5.25
CA VAL A 171 10.56 -10.32 5.91
C VAL A 171 9.58 -9.69 4.94
N THR A 172 8.52 -10.40 4.60
CA THR A 172 7.51 -9.96 3.63
C THR A 172 6.49 -8.99 4.25
N PRO A 173 5.78 -8.19 3.44
CA PRO A 173 4.56 -7.52 3.89
C PRO A 173 3.54 -8.47 4.54
N VAL A 174 3.41 -9.72 4.07
CA VAL A 174 2.53 -10.74 4.68
C VAL A 174 2.94 -11.04 6.11
N ASP A 175 4.23 -11.22 6.36
CA ASP A 175 4.77 -11.52 7.70
C ASP A 175 4.40 -10.42 8.71
N ILE A 176 4.54 -9.15 8.32
CA ILE A 176 4.17 -8.01 9.16
C ILE A 176 2.66 -7.93 9.34
N PHE A 177 1.89 -8.14 8.26
CA PHE A 177 0.43 -8.09 8.29
C PHE A 177 -0.15 -9.14 9.25
N ASP A 178 0.39 -10.35 9.22
CA ASP A 178 -0.01 -11.45 10.07
C ASP A 178 0.15 -11.10 11.56
N CYS A 179 1.30 -10.55 11.98
CA CYS A 179 1.45 -10.06 13.37
C CYS A 179 0.50 -8.90 13.74
N LEU A 180 0.10 -8.09 12.77
CA LEU A 180 -0.82 -6.99 13.01
C LEU A 180 -2.27 -7.47 13.21
N PHE A 181 -2.69 -8.51 12.49
CA PHE A 181 -4.11 -8.85 12.34
C PHE A 181 -4.50 -10.30 12.64
N HIS A 182 -3.59 -11.27 12.48
CA HIS A 182 -3.86 -12.70 12.63
C HIS A 182 -3.19 -13.27 13.87
N ASP A 183 -1.85 -13.34 13.88
CA ASP A 183 -1.05 -13.84 15.00
C ASP A 183 -0.61 -12.71 15.95
N ARG A 184 -1.60 -12.11 16.59
CA ARG A 184 -1.43 -10.92 17.45
C ARG A 184 -0.76 -11.21 18.79
N LYS A 185 -0.45 -12.47 19.10
CA LYS A 185 0.15 -12.91 20.37
C LYS A 185 1.62 -13.32 20.22
N ASN A 186 2.15 -13.36 19.00
CA ASN A 186 3.51 -13.81 18.73
C ASN A 186 4.54 -12.73 19.03
N LYS A 187 4.89 -12.64 20.31
CA LYS A 187 5.86 -11.65 20.82
C LYS A 187 7.22 -11.77 20.15
N GLU A 188 7.72 -12.99 19.96
CA GLU A 188 9.02 -13.25 19.33
C GLU A 188 9.11 -12.69 17.90
N ARG A 189 8.10 -12.95 17.06
CA ARG A 189 8.06 -12.38 15.70
C ARG A 189 7.97 -10.86 15.72
N MET A 190 7.14 -10.30 16.60
CA MET A 190 7.05 -8.84 16.73
C MET A 190 8.39 -8.21 17.17
N GLU A 191 9.08 -8.80 18.14
CA GLU A 191 10.41 -8.35 18.59
C GLU A 191 11.46 -8.43 17.49
N ARG A 192 11.46 -9.52 16.69
CA ARG A 192 12.30 -9.65 15.50
C ARG A 192 12.00 -8.54 14.49
N TYR A 193 10.73 -8.27 14.18
CA TYR A 193 10.37 -7.27 13.17
C TYR A 193 10.65 -5.83 13.62
N LEU A 194 10.70 -5.55 14.92
CA LEU A 194 11.15 -4.25 15.43
C LEU A 194 12.60 -3.91 15.05
N GLN A 195 13.44 -4.92 14.81
CA GLN A 195 14.84 -4.77 14.39
C GLN A 195 15.00 -4.41 12.90
N LEU A 196 13.94 -4.45 12.10
CA LEU A 196 14.00 -4.07 10.68
C LEU A 196 14.10 -2.56 10.55
N ASP A 197 15.27 -2.02 10.20
CA ASP A 197 15.46 -0.57 10.04
C ASP A 197 14.48 0.05 9.04
N ALA A 198 14.21 -0.67 7.94
CA ALA A 198 13.29 -0.24 6.89
C ALA A 198 11.80 -0.42 7.23
N LEU A 199 11.42 -0.94 8.40
CA LEU A 199 10.01 -1.03 8.77
C LEU A 199 9.49 0.31 9.27
N ALA A 200 8.36 0.75 8.71
CA ALA A 200 7.77 2.05 9.01
C ALA A 200 7.54 2.28 10.52
N ALA A 201 7.90 3.47 11.01
CA ALA A 201 7.86 3.81 12.42
C ALA A 201 6.45 3.68 13.04
N ASN A 202 5.38 3.95 12.27
CA ASN A 202 4.01 3.77 12.75
C ASN A 202 3.67 2.29 12.98
N VAL A 203 4.22 1.37 12.19
CA VAL A 203 4.04 -0.07 12.39
C VAL A 203 4.86 -0.52 13.59
N LYS A 204 6.12 -0.11 13.70
CA LYS A 204 6.95 -0.39 14.89
C LYS A 204 6.24 0.02 16.17
N ARG A 205 5.69 1.24 16.25
CA ARG A 205 4.89 1.71 17.40
C ARG A 205 3.69 0.82 17.72
N SER A 206 2.97 0.34 16.70
CA SER A 206 1.85 -0.58 16.87
C SER A 206 2.29 -1.93 17.45
N LEU A 207 3.41 -2.48 16.97
CA LEU A 207 3.98 -3.73 17.47
C LEU A 207 4.49 -3.58 18.90
N THR A 208 5.23 -2.50 19.21
CA THR A 208 5.72 -2.21 20.58
C THR A 208 4.56 -2.15 21.58
N LYS A 209 3.53 -1.35 21.29
CA LYS A 209 2.33 -1.26 22.14
C LYS A 209 1.61 -2.60 22.32
N ARG A 210 1.74 -3.51 21.36
CA ARG A 210 1.16 -4.85 21.46
C ARG A 210 1.99 -5.76 22.33
N ILE A 211 3.31 -5.75 22.17
CA ILE A 211 4.25 -6.47 23.03
C ILE A 211 4.06 -6.06 24.49
N GLU A 212 3.94 -4.77 24.79
CA GLU A 212 3.69 -4.24 26.14
C GLU A 212 2.41 -4.81 26.77
N LYS A 213 1.36 -5.03 25.97
CA LYS A 213 0.08 -5.59 26.44
C LYS A 213 0.08 -7.11 26.61
N LEU A 214 1.06 -7.80 26.02
CA LEU A 214 1.27 -9.23 26.21
C LEU A 214 2.18 -9.53 27.41
N GLY A 215 2.77 -8.49 28.00
CA GLY A 215 3.55 -8.54 29.25
C GLY A 215 2.67 -8.83 30.44
#